data_AF-A0A3C0BQP5-F1
#
_entry.id   AF-A0A3C0BQP5-F1
#
_cell.length_a   1.000
_cell.length_b   1.000
_cell.length_c   1.000
_cell.angle_alpha   90.00
_cell.angle_beta   90.00
_cell.angle_gamma   90.00
#
_symmetry.space_group_name_H-M   'P 1'
#
loop_
_entity.id
_entity.type
_entity.pdbx_description
1 polymer ?
#
loop_
_entity_poly.entity_id
_entity_poly.type
_entity_poly.pdbx_seq_one_letter_code
_entity_poly.pdbx_strand_id
1 'polypeptide(L)'
;ALAAIGHAPALLEGLVLFEREVSVIAVRGQDGAFQVYTLVENVHQNGILAISRVPARSSAGIVAEATNIAAKIAEALGHVGVLCVELFQREGERPDLIVNEIAPRVHNSGHWTLDACLISQFENHIRAIAGWPLGDTARHSDAVMTNLIGSDVERWREFAAEPATAVHLYGKSEARQGRKMGHVTRLYTKS
;
A
#
# COMPACT_ATOMS: atom_id res chain seq x y z
N ALA A 1 -27.93 17.56 -6.74
CA ALA A 1 -27.18 16.73 -5.77
C ALA A 1 -27.48 15.25 -5.95
N LEU A 2 -28.68 14.74 -5.62
CA LEU A 2 -29.01 13.30 -5.70
C LEU A 2 -28.82 12.66 -7.08
N ALA A 3 -29.19 13.36 -8.16
CA ALA A 3 -28.97 12.87 -9.53
C ALA A 3 -27.48 12.74 -9.88
N ALA A 4 -26.61 13.59 -9.33
CA ALA A 4 -25.16 13.56 -9.59
C ALA A 4 -24.46 12.37 -8.92
N ILE A 5 -25.06 11.81 -7.85
CA ILE A 5 -24.60 10.59 -7.17
C ILE A 5 -25.40 9.35 -7.59
N GLY A 6 -26.14 9.44 -8.70
CA GLY A 6 -26.90 8.31 -9.26
C GLY A 6 -27.99 7.77 -8.34
N HIS A 7 -28.53 8.59 -7.42
CA HIS A 7 -29.50 8.16 -6.40
C HIS A 7 -29.02 7.00 -5.51
N ALA A 8 -27.70 6.80 -5.39
CA ALA A 8 -27.14 5.81 -4.50
C ALA A 8 -27.05 6.32 -3.05
N PRO A 9 -27.06 5.42 -2.03
CA PRO A 9 -26.65 5.79 -0.67
C PRO A 9 -25.27 6.44 -0.69
N ALA A 10 -25.11 7.55 0.04
CA ALA A 10 -23.87 8.32 0.05
C ALA A 10 -23.53 8.81 1.45
N LEU A 11 -22.23 8.97 1.69
CA LEU A 11 -21.66 9.64 2.85
C LEU A 11 -21.06 10.97 2.39
N LEU A 12 -21.25 12.02 3.19
CA LEU A 12 -20.60 13.31 2.99
C LEU A 12 -19.60 13.51 4.11
N GLU A 13 -18.34 13.66 3.74
CA GLU A 13 -17.24 13.86 4.67
C GLU A 13 -16.60 15.24 4.46
N GLY A 14 -15.93 15.76 5.48
CA GLY A 14 -15.19 17.00 5.36
C GLY A 14 -13.98 16.81 4.44
N LEU A 15 -13.68 17.81 3.62
CA LEU A 15 -12.48 17.79 2.79
C LEU A 15 -11.24 17.81 3.68
N VAL A 16 -10.43 16.74 3.62
CA VAL A 16 -9.16 16.67 4.33
C VAL A 16 -8.10 17.36 3.49
N LEU A 17 -7.52 18.44 4.03
CA LEU A 17 -6.32 19.04 3.48
C LEU A 17 -5.11 18.26 4.02
N PHE A 18 -4.37 17.63 3.13
CA PHE A 18 -3.22 16.79 3.47
C PHE A 18 -2.04 17.09 2.56
N GLU A 19 -0.85 16.76 3.04
CA GLU A 19 0.39 16.95 2.30
C GLU A 19 0.77 15.67 1.53
N ARG A 20 0.52 14.51 2.15
CA ARG A 20 0.84 13.20 1.57
C ARG A 20 -0.26 12.20 1.87
N GLU A 21 -0.49 11.30 0.93
CA GLU A 21 -1.21 10.06 1.19
C GLU A 21 -0.17 9.02 1.60
N VAL A 22 -0.38 8.36 2.71
CA VAL A 22 0.47 7.28 3.18
C VAL A 22 -0.35 6.03 3.43
N SER A 23 0.26 4.86 3.35
CA SER A 23 -0.40 3.63 3.79
C SER A 23 0.55 2.75 4.56
N VAL A 24 -0.04 2.00 5.47
CA VAL A 24 0.64 1.02 6.31
C VAL A 24 0.05 -0.35 6.01
N ILE A 25 0.92 -1.28 5.61
CA ILE A 25 0.58 -2.70 5.46
C ILE A 25 0.93 -3.39 6.77
N ALA A 26 -0.05 -4.01 7.40
CA ALA A 26 0.13 -4.76 8.63
C ALA A 26 -0.33 -6.21 8.42
N VAL A 27 0.24 -7.13 9.19
CA VAL A 27 -0.15 -8.53 9.23
C VAL A 27 -0.35 -8.96 10.68
N ARG A 28 -1.48 -9.65 10.94
CA ARG A 28 -1.81 -10.21 12.25
C ARG A 28 -2.03 -11.72 12.17
N GLY A 29 -1.33 -12.48 13.00
CA GLY A 29 -1.46 -13.94 13.11
C GLY A 29 -2.64 -14.38 13.99
N GLN A 30 -3.00 -15.66 13.91
CA GLN A 30 -4.04 -16.27 14.77
C GLN A 30 -3.67 -16.24 16.25
N ASP A 31 -2.37 -16.28 16.55
CA ASP A 31 -1.78 -16.17 17.89
C ASP A 31 -1.69 -14.72 18.41
N GLY A 32 -2.16 -13.75 17.62
CA GLY A 32 -2.09 -12.33 17.94
C GLY A 32 -0.75 -11.68 17.61
N ALA A 33 0.23 -12.42 17.06
CA ALA A 33 1.47 -11.82 16.56
C ALA A 33 1.14 -10.74 15.52
N PHE A 34 1.88 -9.63 15.57
CA PHE A 34 1.61 -8.47 14.73
C PHE A 34 2.92 -7.93 14.17
N GLN A 35 2.97 -7.72 12.86
CA GLN A 35 4.09 -7.07 12.18
C GLN A 35 3.59 -6.04 11.17
N VAL A 36 4.44 -5.05 10.89
CA VAL A 36 4.11 -3.92 10.03
C VAL A 36 5.24 -3.68 9.04
N TYR A 37 4.90 -3.48 7.78
CA TYR A 37 5.86 -3.09 6.75
C TYR A 37 6.20 -1.60 6.84
N THR A 38 7.33 -1.21 6.25
CA THR A 38 7.74 0.20 6.18
C THR A 38 6.61 1.08 5.63
N LEU A 39 6.38 2.23 6.27
CA LEU A 39 5.36 3.22 5.85
C LEU A 39 5.62 3.64 4.40
N VAL A 40 4.55 3.69 3.60
CA VAL A 40 4.60 3.93 2.16
C VAL A 40 3.96 5.27 1.85
N GLU A 41 4.61 6.12 1.06
CA GLU A 41 3.98 7.31 0.47
C GLU A 41 3.33 6.92 -0.87
N ASN A 42 2.08 7.30 -1.07
CA ASN A 42 1.28 6.96 -2.24
C ASN A 42 0.93 8.21 -3.05
N VAL A 43 0.93 8.06 -4.37
CA VAL A 43 0.44 9.10 -5.28
C VAL A 43 -0.67 8.50 -6.13
N HIS A 44 -1.87 9.06 -5.99
CA HIS A 44 -3.00 8.74 -6.84
C HIS A 44 -3.10 9.70 -8.02
N GLN A 45 -3.50 9.17 -9.18
CA GLN A 45 -3.84 9.96 -10.37
C GLN A 45 -5.21 9.50 -10.84
N ASN A 46 -6.14 10.43 -10.99
CA ASN A 46 -7.53 10.14 -11.38
C ASN A 46 -8.19 9.07 -10.47
N GLY A 47 -7.91 9.10 -9.16
CA GLY A 47 -8.43 8.14 -8.19
C GLY A 47 -7.81 6.74 -8.26
N ILE A 48 -6.73 6.55 -9.00
CA ILE A 48 -6.02 5.27 -9.12
C ILE A 48 -4.60 5.43 -8.60
N LEU A 49 -4.18 4.51 -7.73
CA LEU A 49 -2.79 4.47 -7.24
C LEU A 49 -1.82 4.35 -8.42
N ALA A 50 -0.97 5.36 -8.62
CA ALA A 50 0.01 5.41 -9.67
C ALA A 50 1.40 4.99 -9.16
N ILE A 51 1.81 5.52 -8.01
CA ILE A 51 3.16 5.32 -7.45
C ILE A 51 3.08 5.05 -5.95
N SER A 52 3.90 4.13 -5.47
CA SER A 52 4.21 3.92 -4.05
C SER A 52 5.72 4.08 -3.82
N ARG A 53 6.11 4.97 -2.90
CA ARG A 53 7.51 5.26 -2.54
C ARG A 53 7.81 4.77 -1.13
N VAL A 54 8.95 4.09 -0.99
CA VAL A 54 9.37 3.45 0.25
C VAL A 54 10.83 3.76 0.56
N PRO A 55 11.16 4.29 1.75
CA PRO A 55 10.24 4.71 2.81
C PRO A 55 9.47 5.99 2.47
N ALA A 56 8.31 6.19 3.11
CA ALA A 56 7.65 7.48 3.14
C ALA A 56 8.56 8.54 3.81
N ARG A 57 8.53 9.78 3.31
CA ARG A 57 9.25 10.91 3.92
C ARG A 57 8.48 11.45 5.12
N SER A 58 8.47 10.67 6.19
CA SER A 58 7.71 10.98 7.41
C SER A 58 8.60 10.88 8.64
N SER A 59 8.28 11.63 9.70
CA SER A 59 9.01 11.57 10.96
C SER A 59 8.80 10.21 11.66
N ALA A 60 9.73 9.83 12.54
CA ALA A 60 9.58 8.62 13.35
C ALA A 60 8.28 8.62 14.20
N GLY A 61 7.83 9.80 14.64
CA GLY A 61 6.56 9.95 15.34
C GLY A 61 5.35 9.56 14.50
N ILE A 62 5.30 10.02 13.23
CA ILE A 62 4.23 9.67 12.28
C ILE A 62 4.25 8.18 11.95
N VAL A 63 5.44 7.59 11.78
CA VAL A 63 5.57 6.14 11.52
C VAL A 63 5.04 5.32 12.72
N ALA A 64 5.36 5.73 13.94
CA ALA A 64 4.84 5.10 15.16
C ALA A 64 3.32 5.27 15.30
N GLU A 65 2.78 6.45 14.98
CA GLU A 65 1.35 6.72 14.98
C GLU A 65 0.60 5.83 13.97
N ALA A 66 1.08 5.75 12.72
CA ALA A 66 0.49 4.89 11.69
C ALA A 66 0.47 3.41 12.12
N THR A 67 1.56 2.95 12.74
CA THR A 67 1.67 1.59 13.31
C THR A 67 0.63 1.35 14.40
N ASN A 68 0.48 2.31 15.32
CA ASN A 68 -0.50 2.23 16.41
C ASN A 68 -1.95 2.25 15.89
N ILE A 69 -2.24 3.05 14.87
CA ILE A 69 -3.55 3.09 14.21
C ILE A 69 -3.87 1.71 13.60
N ALA A 70 -2.93 1.14 12.83
CA ALA A 70 -3.11 -0.17 12.22
C ALA A 70 -3.32 -1.29 13.25
N ALA A 71 -2.56 -1.27 14.36
CA ALA A 71 -2.71 -2.24 15.44
C ALA A 71 -4.11 -2.16 16.08
N LYS A 72 -4.58 -0.96 16.43
CA LYS A 72 -5.90 -0.73 17.01
C LYS A 72 -7.02 -1.20 16.08
N ILE A 73 -6.91 -0.91 14.78
CA ILE A 73 -7.87 -1.36 13.77
C ILE A 73 -7.87 -2.89 13.67
N ALA A 74 -6.69 -3.51 13.57
CA ALA A 74 -6.56 -4.97 13.49
C ALA A 74 -7.18 -5.68 14.69
N GLU A 75 -6.93 -5.16 15.89
CA GLU A 75 -7.44 -5.69 17.15
C GLU A 75 -8.96 -5.52 17.25
N ALA A 76 -9.48 -4.32 17.00
CA ALA A 76 -10.92 -4.03 17.09
C ALA A 76 -11.75 -4.87 16.10
N LEU A 77 -11.19 -5.18 14.93
CA LEU A 77 -11.82 -6.02 13.92
C LEU A 77 -11.60 -7.53 14.16
N GLY A 78 -10.71 -7.91 15.08
CA GLY A 78 -10.29 -9.30 15.26
C GLY A 78 -9.66 -9.89 14.00
N HIS A 79 -8.99 -9.08 13.17
CA HIS A 79 -8.52 -9.48 11.85
C HIS A 79 -7.36 -10.50 11.95
N VAL A 80 -7.34 -11.45 11.02
CA VAL A 80 -6.25 -12.40 10.80
C VAL A 80 -5.85 -12.32 9.33
N GLY A 81 -4.55 -12.18 9.08
CA GLY A 81 -4.00 -11.92 7.75
C GLY A 81 -3.50 -10.49 7.60
N VAL A 82 -3.19 -10.14 6.35
CA VAL A 82 -2.79 -8.78 5.97
C VAL A 82 -3.99 -7.83 5.94
N LEU A 83 -3.79 -6.61 6.41
CA LEU A 83 -4.65 -5.46 6.17
C LEU A 83 -3.82 -4.24 5.73
N CYS A 84 -4.44 -3.34 4.98
CA CYS A 84 -3.89 -2.02 4.65
C CYS A 84 -4.76 -0.95 5.28
N VAL A 85 -4.12 0.05 5.90
CA VAL A 85 -4.78 1.29 6.30
C VAL A 85 -4.21 2.41 5.45
N GLU A 86 -5.06 3.06 4.67
CA GLU A 86 -4.70 4.28 3.96
C GLU A 86 -4.98 5.49 4.84
N LEU A 87 -4.06 6.45 4.82
CA LEU A 87 -4.02 7.57 5.74
C LEU A 87 -3.69 8.86 4.97
N PHE A 88 -4.29 9.95 5.40
CA PHE A 88 -3.88 11.29 5.03
C PHE A 88 -2.93 11.82 6.10
N GLN A 89 -1.71 12.16 5.71
CA GLN A 89 -0.76 12.87 6.56
C GLN A 89 -0.95 14.38 6.38
N ARG A 90 -1.34 15.06 7.46
CA ARG A 90 -1.53 16.51 7.48
C ARG A 90 -0.29 17.20 8.06
N GLU A 91 0.00 18.39 7.54
CA GLU A 91 1.01 19.29 8.13
C GLU A 91 0.40 20.28 9.11
N GLY A 92 1.26 20.84 9.95
CA GLY A 92 0.93 21.86 10.95
C GLY A 92 1.97 21.89 12.05
N GLU A 93 1.75 22.69 13.10
CA GLU A 93 2.59 22.68 14.30
C GLU A 93 2.66 21.30 14.96
N ARG A 94 1.63 20.46 14.73
CA ARG A 94 1.58 19.05 15.11
C ARG A 94 1.07 18.23 13.93
N PRO A 95 1.99 17.64 13.13
CA PRO A 95 1.61 16.69 12.09
C PRO A 95 0.81 15.53 12.70
N ASP A 96 -0.23 15.10 12.02
CA ASP A 96 -1.08 13.99 12.44
C ASP A 96 -1.57 13.15 11.25
N LEU A 97 -2.27 12.06 11.57
CA LEU A 97 -2.82 11.12 10.61
C LEU A 97 -4.34 11.03 10.71
N ILE A 98 -5.00 11.05 9.55
CA ILE A 98 -6.43 10.76 9.41
C ILE A 98 -6.57 9.47 8.60
N VAL A 99 -7.33 8.49 9.12
CA VAL A 99 -7.67 7.28 8.37
C VAL A 99 -8.59 7.65 7.21
N ASN A 100 -8.22 7.24 6.01
CA ASN A 100 -9.03 7.37 4.81
C ASN A 100 -9.86 6.10 4.59
N GLU A 101 -9.19 4.96 4.39
CA GLU A 101 -9.85 3.68 4.15
C GLU A 101 -9.06 2.49 4.72
N ILE A 102 -9.75 1.35 4.83
CA ILE A 102 -9.16 0.09 5.29
C ILE A 102 -9.46 -1.00 4.25
N ALA A 103 -8.43 -1.71 3.83
CA ALA A 103 -8.56 -2.90 2.99
C ALA A 103 -8.12 -4.14 3.79
N PRO A 104 -9.04 -5.03 4.23
CA PRO A 104 -8.73 -6.23 5.02
C PRO A 104 -8.20 -7.38 4.14
N ARG A 105 -7.21 -7.07 3.30
CA ARG A 105 -6.56 -7.96 2.34
C ARG A 105 -5.19 -7.42 1.98
N VAL A 106 -4.41 -8.21 1.24
CA VAL A 106 -3.24 -7.68 0.52
C VAL A 106 -3.64 -6.49 -0.35
N HIS A 107 -2.75 -5.51 -0.45
CA HIS A 107 -3.04 -4.22 -1.03
C HIS A 107 -2.03 -3.81 -2.10
N ASN A 108 -2.46 -2.98 -3.04
CA ASN A 108 -1.64 -2.58 -4.17
C ASN A 108 -0.40 -1.79 -3.72
N SER A 109 -0.57 -0.88 -2.76
CA SER A 109 0.53 -0.12 -2.15
C SER A 109 1.55 -0.99 -1.39
N GLY A 110 1.28 -2.29 -1.22
CA GLY A 110 2.23 -3.24 -0.65
C GLY A 110 2.96 -4.11 -1.67
N HIS A 111 2.71 -3.99 -2.99
CA HIS A 111 3.30 -4.91 -3.97
C HIS A 111 4.83 -4.80 -4.05
N TRP A 112 5.40 -3.64 -3.71
CA TRP A 112 6.85 -3.43 -3.58
C TRP A 112 7.53 -4.46 -2.64
N THR A 113 6.79 -5.03 -1.68
CA THR A 113 7.30 -6.06 -0.76
C THR A 113 7.68 -7.36 -1.45
N LEU A 114 7.25 -7.60 -2.70
CA LEU A 114 7.69 -8.74 -3.51
C LEU A 114 9.19 -8.67 -3.82
N ASP A 115 9.71 -7.46 -4.06
CA ASP A 115 11.07 -7.26 -4.59
C ASP A 115 12.02 -6.62 -3.57
N ALA A 116 11.49 -5.96 -2.53
CA ALA A 116 12.31 -5.20 -1.57
C ALA A 116 12.29 -5.74 -0.14
N CYS A 117 11.52 -6.80 0.13
CA CYS A 117 11.46 -7.48 1.43
C CYS A 117 11.81 -8.95 1.25
N LEU A 118 12.35 -9.56 2.31
CA LEU A 118 12.54 -11.01 2.32
C LEU A 118 11.21 -11.76 2.23
N ILE A 119 10.20 -11.31 3.00
CA ILE A 119 8.86 -11.92 3.03
C ILE A 119 7.83 -10.88 2.58
N SER A 120 7.22 -11.14 1.42
CA SER A 120 6.20 -10.27 0.85
C SER A 120 4.91 -10.29 1.65
N GLN A 121 4.07 -9.26 1.50
CA GLN A 121 2.73 -9.23 2.11
C GLN A 121 1.90 -10.47 1.73
N PHE A 122 2.13 -11.06 0.55
CA PHE A 122 1.36 -12.20 0.08
C PHE A 122 1.72 -13.46 0.87
N GLU A 123 3.01 -13.71 1.04
CA GLU A 123 3.45 -14.84 1.86
C GLU A 123 3.06 -14.64 3.32
N ASN A 124 3.23 -13.42 3.86
CA ASN A 124 2.83 -13.13 5.24
C ASN A 124 1.32 -13.26 5.44
N HIS A 125 0.50 -12.92 4.45
CA HIS A 125 -0.93 -13.19 4.47
C HIS A 125 -1.21 -14.69 4.60
N ILE A 126 -0.55 -15.52 3.78
CA ILE A 126 -0.69 -16.99 3.85
C ILE A 126 -0.22 -17.53 5.21
N ARG A 127 0.95 -17.10 5.70
CA ARG A 127 1.47 -17.53 7.02
C ARG A 127 0.47 -17.24 8.13
N ALA A 128 -0.06 -16.02 8.15
CA ALA A 128 -1.04 -15.60 9.15
C ALA A 128 -2.32 -16.47 9.13
N ILE A 129 -2.92 -16.69 7.95
CA ILE A 129 -4.16 -17.48 7.85
C ILE A 129 -3.92 -18.98 8.04
N ALA A 130 -2.71 -19.48 7.76
CA ALA A 130 -2.32 -20.88 7.98
C ALA A 130 -1.81 -21.16 9.40
N GLY A 131 -1.69 -20.14 10.26
CA GLY A 131 -1.20 -20.28 11.63
C GLY A 131 0.32 -20.51 11.73
N TRP A 132 1.09 -20.10 10.71
CA TRP A 132 2.56 -20.15 10.73
C TRP A 132 3.12 -18.90 11.40
N PRO A 133 4.35 -18.96 11.96
CA PRO A 133 5.05 -17.76 12.41
C PRO A 133 5.17 -16.71 11.31
N LEU A 134 4.83 -15.47 11.65
CA LEU A 134 4.96 -14.33 10.74
C LEU A 134 6.43 -14.14 10.32
N GLY A 135 6.65 -13.87 9.04
CA GLY A 135 7.96 -13.56 8.49
C GLY A 135 8.35 -12.10 8.66
N ASP A 136 9.65 -11.82 8.59
CA ASP A 136 10.24 -10.49 8.72
C ASP A 136 9.70 -9.50 7.66
N THR A 137 9.19 -8.36 8.11
CA THR A 137 8.67 -7.27 7.27
C THR A 137 9.72 -6.22 6.90
N ALA A 138 10.97 -6.39 7.33
CA ALA A 138 12.04 -5.46 7.03
C ALA A 138 12.35 -5.41 5.52
N ARG A 139 12.45 -4.18 4.99
CA ARG A 139 12.97 -3.95 3.65
C ARG A 139 14.49 -4.09 3.63
N HIS A 140 15.03 -4.74 2.61
CA HIS A 140 16.48 -4.73 2.32
C HIS A 140 16.89 -3.58 1.40
N SER A 141 15.93 -3.00 0.67
CA SER A 141 16.14 -1.91 -0.29
C SER A 141 15.06 -0.85 -0.15
N ASP A 142 15.39 0.39 -0.51
CA ASP A 142 14.37 1.39 -0.80
C ASP A 142 13.74 1.09 -2.16
N ALA A 143 12.49 1.50 -2.37
CA ALA A 143 11.74 1.11 -3.55
C ALA A 143 10.80 2.21 -4.05
N VAL A 144 10.65 2.26 -5.38
CA VAL A 144 9.58 2.96 -6.05
C VAL A 144 8.81 1.97 -6.89
N MET A 145 7.56 1.72 -6.52
CA MET A 145 6.64 0.89 -7.28
C MET A 145 5.73 1.77 -8.14
N THR A 146 5.65 1.47 -9.43
CA THR A 146 4.79 2.17 -10.41
C THR A 146 3.78 1.18 -10.98
N ASN A 147 2.49 1.49 -10.91
CA ASN A 147 1.48 0.66 -11.58
C ASN A 147 1.54 0.84 -13.11
N LEU A 148 1.33 -0.24 -13.85
CA LEU A 148 1.12 -0.21 -15.29
C LEU A 148 -0.39 -0.21 -15.56
N ILE A 149 -0.95 0.94 -15.93
CA ILE A 149 -2.40 1.14 -16.15
C ILE A 149 -2.72 1.15 -17.65
N GLY A 150 -3.71 0.35 -18.06
CA GLY A 150 -4.15 0.29 -19.45
C GLY A 150 -2.98 0.06 -20.40
N SER A 151 -2.77 0.98 -21.34
CA SER A 151 -1.72 0.92 -22.35
C SER A 151 -0.30 1.07 -21.80
N ASP A 152 -0.11 1.54 -20.55
CA ASP A 152 1.22 1.65 -19.95
C ASP A 152 1.92 0.29 -19.86
N VAL A 153 1.14 -0.80 -19.85
CA VAL A 153 1.67 -2.17 -19.86
C VAL A 153 2.55 -2.45 -21.07
N GLU A 154 2.31 -1.80 -22.21
CA GLU A 154 3.09 -2.03 -23.44
C GLU A 154 4.56 -1.61 -23.29
N ARG A 155 4.85 -0.74 -22.32
CA ARG A 155 6.20 -0.26 -21.98
C ARG A 155 6.99 -1.26 -21.12
N TRP A 156 6.43 -2.42 -20.79
CA TRP A 156 7.08 -3.39 -19.90
C TRP A 156 8.49 -3.79 -20.35
N ARG A 157 8.75 -3.83 -21.67
CA ARG A 157 10.08 -4.14 -22.23
C ARG A 157 11.11 -3.05 -21.94
N GLU A 158 10.68 -1.79 -21.94
CA GLU A 158 11.53 -0.65 -21.58
C GLU A 158 11.96 -0.80 -20.11
N PHE A 159 10.99 -1.00 -19.21
CA PHE A 159 11.26 -1.20 -17.79
C PHE A 159 12.10 -2.44 -17.50
N ALA A 160 11.88 -3.54 -18.22
CA ALA A 160 12.66 -4.77 -18.05
C ALA A 160 14.13 -4.61 -18.47
N ALA A 161 14.45 -3.61 -19.29
CA ALA A 161 15.82 -3.27 -19.67
C ALA A 161 16.50 -2.31 -18.67
N GLU A 162 15.75 -1.72 -17.74
CA GLU A 162 16.30 -0.83 -16.72
C GLU A 162 17.01 -1.63 -15.61
N PRO A 163 18.18 -1.17 -15.12
CA PRO A 163 18.84 -1.81 -13.99
C PRO A 163 17.99 -1.71 -12.71
N ALA A 164 18.17 -2.69 -11.80
CA ALA A 164 17.51 -2.73 -10.50
C ALA A 164 15.97 -2.63 -10.56
N THR A 165 15.36 -3.14 -11.63
CA THR A 165 13.93 -3.01 -11.90
C THR A 165 13.30 -4.39 -12.08
N ALA A 166 12.24 -4.67 -11.33
CA ALA A 166 11.43 -5.89 -11.43
C ALA A 166 10.09 -5.56 -12.08
N VAL A 167 9.69 -6.36 -13.07
CA VAL A 167 8.43 -6.19 -13.81
C VAL A 167 7.48 -7.34 -13.48
N HIS A 168 6.29 -7.00 -13.02
CA HIS A 168 5.22 -7.95 -12.68
C HIS A 168 4.01 -7.72 -13.57
N LEU A 169 3.70 -8.67 -14.46
CA LEU A 169 2.55 -8.61 -15.36
C LEU A 169 1.45 -9.57 -14.91
N TYR A 170 0.20 -9.11 -14.87
CA TYR A 170 -0.90 -9.90 -14.32
C TYR A 170 -1.57 -10.87 -15.32
N GLY A 171 -1.04 -10.99 -16.55
CA GLY A 171 -1.57 -11.88 -17.58
C GLY A 171 -2.99 -11.54 -18.06
N LYS A 172 -3.45 -10.30 -17.87
CA LYS A 172 -4.78 -9.86 -18.32
C LYS A 172 -4.79 -9.73 -19.83
N SER A 173 -5.79 -10.34 -20.48
CA SER A 173 -5.89 -10.43 -21.94
C SER A 173 -6.14 -9.11 -22.67
N GLU A 174 -6.68 -8.09 -21.99
CA GLU A 174 -7.08 -6.82 -22.62
C GLU A 174 -6.72 -5.61 -21.76
N ALA A 175 -5.95 -4.69 -22.33
CA ALA A 175 -5.61 -3.41 -21.74
C ALA A 175 -6.74 -2.38 -21.96
N ARG A 176 -7.47 -2.05 -20.89
CA ARG A 176 -8.52 -1.02 -20.89
C ARG A 176 -8.09 0.19 -20.08
N GLN A 177 -8.59 1.38 -20.42
CA GLN A 177 -8.33 2.59 -19.63
C GLN A 177 -8.68 2.38 -18.15
N GLY A 178 -7.79 2.79 -17.26
CA GLY A 178 -7.94 2.63 -15.80
C GLY A 178 -7.72 1.20 -15.27
N ARG A 179 -7.54 0.20 -16.14
CA ARG A 179 -7.32 -1.19 -15.71
C ARG A 179 -5.87 -1.39 -15.28
N LYS A 180 -5.64 -1.84 -14.05
CA LYS A 180 -4.31 -2.26 -13.57
C LYS A 180 -3.85 -3.52 -14.30
N MET A 181 -2.80 -3.46 -15.10
CA MET A 181 -2.31 -4.56 -15.94
C MET A 181 -1.04 -5.23 -15.39
N GLY A 182 -0.28 -4.48 -14.58
CA GLY A 182 0.93 -4.95 -13.92
C GLY A 182 1.45 -3.89 -12.96
N HIS A 183 2.64 -4.10 -12.43
CA HIS A 183 3.43 -3.07 -11.76
C HIS A 183 4.91 -3.29 -12.02
N VAL A 184 5.69 -2.26 -11.76
CA VAL A 184 7.14 -2.26 -11.84
C VAL A 184 7.68 -1.78 -10.51
N THR A 185 8.66 -2.48 -9.94
CA THR A 185 9.35 -2.07 -8.72
C THR A 185 10.80 -1.76 -9.06
N ARG A 186 11.23 -0.52 -8.86
CA ARG A 186 12.63 -0.12 -8.97
C ARG A 186 13.25 0.00 -7.59
N LEU A 187 14.39 -0.65 -7.39
CA LEU A 187 15.11 -0.70 -6.13
C LEU A 187 16.23 0.33 -6.07
N TYR A 188 16.48 0.81 -4.86
CA TYR A 188 17.54 1.75 -4.52
C TYR A 188 18.27 1.27 -3.27
N THR A 189 19.48 1.80 -3.05
CA THR A 189 20.21 1.59 -1.80
C THR A 189 19.33 2.04 -0.63
N LYS A 190 19.20 1.17 0.37
CA LYS A 190 18.43 1.45 1.58
C LYS A 190 19.03 2.64 2.34
N SER A 191 18.21 3.67 2.58
CA SER A 191 18.53 4.77 3.50
C SER A 191 18.55 4.35 4.96
#